data_AF-A0A411HMP3-F1
#
_entry.id   AF-A0A411HMP3-F1
#
_cell.length_a   1.000
_cell.length_b   1.000
_cell.length_c   1.000
_cell.angle_alpha   90.00
_cell.angle_beta   90.00
_cell.angle_gamma   90.00
#
_symmetry.space_group_name_H-M   'P 1'
#
loop_
_entity.id
_entity.type
_entity.pdbx_description
1 polymer ?
#
loop_
_entity_poly.entity_id
_entity_poly.type
_entity_poly.pdbx_seq_one_letter_code
_entity_poly.pdbx_strand_id
1 'polypeptide(L)'
;MPLRSISLALLSTLCVMLPLPTHADALKSVHLSGNATTPVGERPAQLYLYCQPDKNGTIGLELTLRDADGIKGFDFAPFEGPDAPAATKALSHLHASAGSDDIDAQMAASGWYSAEITGGFVFGLNQITGKPGKLVDIVRVLSKPNSRLSWKQQSYVETDVPLDARFSIADATAQHIRETVAACLPAH
;
A
#
# COMPACT_ATOMS: atom_id res chain seq x y z
N MET A 1 73.43 30.38 -17.88
CA MET A 1 72.77 29.90 -19.12
C MET A 1 71.68 28.91 -18.74
N PRO A 2 70.54 28.89 -19.43
CA PRO A 2 69.21 28.79 -18.81
C PRO A 2 68.51 27.45 -19.07
N LEU A 3 67.47 27.14 -18.29
CA LEU A 3 66.27 26.49 -18.83
C LEU A 3 65.05 26.80 -17.94
N ARG A 4 64.14 27.61 -18.51
CA ARG A 4 62.81 27.90 -17.99
C ARG A 4 61.88 26.75 -18.37
N SER A 5 60.99 26.35 -17.45
CA SER A 5 59.85 25.50 -17.77
C SER A 5 58.56 26.28 -17.51
N ILE A 6 57.69 26.32 -18.52
CA ILE A 6 56.41 27.03 -18.54
C ILE A 6 55.32 25.98 -18.34
N SER A 7 54.52 26.10 -17.28
CA SER A 7 53.31 25.30 -17.10
C SER A 7 52.08 26.11 -17.48
N LEU A 8 51.35 25.62 -18.49
CA LEU A 8 50.02 26.05 -18.90
C LEU A 8 49.00 25.67 -17.83
N ALA A 9 48.19 26.64 -17.39
CA ALA A 9 47.01 26.39 -16.56
C ALA A 9 45.74 26.34 -17.45
N LEU A 10 45.05 25.21 -17.44
CA LEU A 10 43.73 25.02 -18.06
C LEU A 10 42.65 25.77 -17.26
N LEU A 11 41.84 26.58 -17.96
CA LEU A 11 40.59 27.12 -17.42
C LEU A 11 39.52 26.01 -17.37
N SER A 12 38.98 25.76 -16.17
CA SER A 12 37.80 24.91 -15.96
C SER A 12 36.52 25.75 -16.07
N THR A 13 35.68 25.39 -17.04
CA THR A 13 34.36 25.99 -17.26
C THR A 13 33.35 25.44 -16.25
N LEU A 14 32.77 26.32 -15.44
CA LEU A 14 31.75 26.01 -14.45
C LEU A 14 30.38 25.85 -15.16
N CYS A 15 29.84 24.64 -15.18
CA CYS A 15 28.51 24.35 -15.70
C CYS A 15 27.49 24.51 -14.56
N VAL A 16 26.71 25.59 -14.57
CA VAL A 16 25.62 25.81 -13.60
C VAL A 16 24.41 25.00 -14.05
N MET A 17 24.14 23.88 -13.37
CA MET A 17 22.89 23.13 -13.54
C MET A 17 21.77 23.81 -12.77
N LEU A 18 20.77 24.31 -13.48
CA LEU A 18 19.49 24.75 -12.91
C LEU A 18 18.55 23.53 -12.80
N PRO A 19 17.96 23.24 -11.63
CA PRO A 19 17.02 22.14 -11.49
C PRO A 19 15.70 22.45 -12.20
N LEU A 20 15.23 21.53 -13.05
CA LEU A 20 13.89 21.55 -13.63
C LEU A 20 12.84 21.18 -12.58
N PRO A 21 11.68 21.86 -12.52
CA PRO A 21 10.59 21.48 -11.61
C PRO A 21 9.91 20.21 -12.12
N THR A 22 10.14 19.09 -11.45
CA THR A 22 9.32 17.87 -11.60
C THR A 22 8.04 18.05 -10.78
N HIS A 23 6.97 18.54 -11.42
CA HIS A 23 5.66 18.68 -10.78
C HIS A 23 4.64 17.71 -11.38
N ALA A 24 4.90 16.43 -11.14
CA ALA A 24 3.88 15.45 -10.82
C ALA A 24 4.41 14.79 -9.56
N ASP A 25 3.75 15.00 -8.41
CA ASP A 25 4.17 14.33 -7.19
C ASP A 25 4.05 12.82 -7.43
N ALA A 26 5.21 12.16 -7.57
CA ALA A 26 5.27 10.74 -7.89
C ALA A 26 4.52 9.93 -6.82
N LEU A 27 3.83 8.86 -7.26
CA LEU A 27 3.18 7.90 -6.37
C LEU A 27 4.19 7.43 -5.31
N LYS A 28 3.92 7.75 -4.04
CA LYS A 28 4.72 7.25 -2.93
C LYS A 28 4.07 5.98 -2.41
N SER A 29 4.89 5.00 -2.05
CA SER A 29 4.36 3.71 -1.61
C SER A 29 5.27 2.92 -0.71
N VAL A 30 4.67 1.98 0.03
CA VAL A 30 5.31 1.05 0.95
C VAL A 30 4.78 -0.36 0.67
N HIS A 31 5.69 -1.32 0.57
CA HIS A 31 5.34 -2.74 0.46
C HIS A 31 5.70 -3.48 1.75
N LEU A 32 4.79 -4.34 2.19
CA LEU A 32 4.93 -5.20 3.35
C LEU A 32 4.69 -6.64 2.93
N SER A 33 5.55 -7.55 3.37
CA SER A 33 5.31 -8.99 3.21
C SER A 33 4.68 -9.55 4.47
N GLY A 34 3.77 -10.49 4.30
CA GLY A 34 3.10 -11.19 5.38
C GLY A 34 2.62 -12.56 4.88
N ASN A 35 1.76 -13.17 5.68
CA ASN A 35 1.06 -14.40 5.30
C ASN A 35 -0.44 -14.18 5.49
N ALA A 36 -1.22 -14.93 4.73
CA ALA A 36 -2.64 -15.06 4.93
C ALA A 36 -3.02 -16.52 5.19
N THR A 37 -3.84 -16.72 6.22
CA THR A 37 -4.54 -17.98 6.43
C THR A 37 -5.65 -18.10 5.40
N THR A 38 -5.67 -19.22 4.68
CA THR A 38 -6.68 -19.54 3.67
C THR A 38 -7.35 -20.88 3.99
N PRO A 39 -8.44 -21.26 3.31
CA PRO A 39 -9.07 -22.57 3.54
C PRO A 39 -8.14 -23.76 3.27
N VAL A 40 -7.08 -23.56 2.48
CA VAL A 40 -6.07 -24.58 2.13
C VAL A 40 -4.71 -24.33 2.81
N GLY A 41 -4.70 -23.60 3.92
CA GLY A 41 -3.52 -23.28 4.72
C GLY A 41 -2.92 -21.90 4.41
N GLU A 42 -1.71 -21.67 4.93
CA GLU A 42 -1.03 -20.37 4.78
C GLU A 42 -0.61 -20.11 3.32
N ARG A 43 -0.73 -18.85 2.88
CA ARG A 43 -0.22 -18.36 1.60
C ARG A 43 0.54 -17.04 1.79
N PRO A 44 1.62 -16.80 1.02
CA PRO A 44 2.30 -15.51 1.04
C PRO A 44 1.33 -14.39 0.63
N ALA A 45 1.34 -13.32 1.42
CA ALA A 45 0.54 -12.13 1.21
C ALA A 45 1.44 -10.90 1.12
N GLN A 46 1.02 -9.91 0.35
CA GLN A 46 1.68 -8.61 0.28
C GLN A 46 0.66 -7.52 0.55
N LEU A 47 1.02 -6.57 1.41
CA LEU A 47 0.27 -5.35 1.59
C LEU A 47 1.02 -4.22 0.88
N TYR A 48 0.33 -3.54 -0.02
CA TYR A 48 0.81 -2.36 -0.71
C TYR A 48 0.02 -1.14 -0.23
N LEU A 49 0.73 -0.20 0.40
CA LEU A 49 0.18 1.08 0.78
C LEU A 49 0.69 2.12 -0.21
N TYR A 50 -0.19 2.99 -0.70
CA TYR A 50 0.20 4.06 -1.59
C TYR A 50 -0.54 5.37 -1.33
N CYS A 51 0.09 6.46 -1.76
CA CYS A 51 -0.40 7.82 -1.65
C CYS A 51 -0.05 8.60 -2.92
N GLN A 52 -1.09 9.14 -3.55
CA GLN A 52 -0.99 10.11 -4.65
C GLN A 52 -1.54 11.46 -4.15
N PRO A 53 -0.70 12.45 -3.82
CA PRO A 53 -1.09 13.64 -3.06
C PRO A 53 -1.77 14.76 -3.89
N ASP A 54 -2.64 14.41 -4.83
CA ASP A 54 -3.36 15.38 -5.67
C ASP A 54 -4.71 15.79 -5.06
N LYS A 55 -5.32 16.89 -5.56
CA LYS A 55 -6.65 17.38 -5.13
C LYS A 55 -7.76 16.32 -5.24
N ASN A 56 -7.63 15.41 -6.20
CA ASN A 56 -8.48 14.23 -6.39
C ASN A 56 -7.64 12.95 -6.35
N GLY A 57 -6.51 13.00 -5.64
CA GLY A 57 -5.61 11.88 -5.50
C GLY A 57 -6.20 10.81 -4.58
N THR A 58 -5.44 9.73 -4.44
CA THR A 58 -5.88 8.54 -3.71
C THR A 58 -4.89 8.16 -2.63
N ILE A 59 -5.43 7.77 -1.48
CA ILE A 59 -4.73 6.93 -0.51
C ILE A 59 -5.33 5.53 -0.59
N GLY A 60 -4.49 4.51 -0.69
CA GLY A 60 -4.93 3.15 -0.92
C GLY A 60 -4.17 2.09 -0.14
N LEU A 61 -4.87 0.99 0.11
CA LEU A 61 -4.31 -0.26 0.62
C LEU A 61 -4.72 -1.38 -0.33
N GLU A 62 -3.75 -2.19 -0.73
CA GLU A 62 -3.94 -3.36 -1.56
C GLU A 62 -3.38 -4.59 -0.87
N LEU A 63 -4.22 -5.63 -0.74
CA LEU A 63 -3.81 -6.95 -0.28
C LEU A 63 -3.68 -7.88 -1.47
N THR A 64 -2.47 -8.31 -1.78
CA THR A 64 -2.21 -9.31 -2.81
C THR A 64 -1.97 -10.67 -2.19
N LEU A 65 -2.74 -11.67 -2.63
CA LEU A 65 -2.52 -13.07 -2.33
C LEU A 65 -1.87 -13.75 -3.52
N ARG A 66 -0.76 -14.44 -3.28
CA ARG A 66 -0.11 -15.26 -4.32
C ARG A 66 -0.82 -16.61 -4.45
N ASP A 67 -0.81 -17.17 -5.66
CA ASP A 67 -1.39 -18.50 -5.94
C ASP A 67 -2.89 -18.59 -5.61
N ALA A 68 -3.66 -17.57 -6.00
CA ALA A 68 -5.11 -17.50 -5.77
C ALA A 68 -5.86 -18.67 -6.44
N ASP A 69 -5.44 -19.09 -7.63
CA ASP A 69 -6.03 -20.24 -8.34
C ASP A 69 -5.88 -21.57 -7.56
N GLY A 70 -4.84 -21.65 -6.71
CA GLY A 70 -4.57 -22.76 -5.81
C GLY A 70 -5.40 -22.74 -4.52
N ILE A 71 -6.07 -21.63 -4.19
CA ILE A 71 -6.90 -21.48 -2.99
C ILE A 71 -8.30 -22.03 -3.29
N LYS A 72 -8.53 -23.30 -2.95
CA LYS A 72 -9.87 -23.90 -3.03
C LYS A 72 -10.70 -23.50 -1.81
N GLY A 73 -12.01 -23.35 -1.99
CA GLY A 73 -12.94 -22.98 -0.91
C GLY A 73 -13.07 -21.47 -0.66
N PHE A 74 -12.53 -20.64 -1.55
CA PHE A 74 -12.81 -19.21 -1.62
C PHE A 74 -13.03 -18.84 -3.09
N ASP A 75 -14.17 -18.24 -3.43
CA ASP A 75 -14.47 -17.81 -4.80
C ASP A 75 -14.04 -16.35 -5.00
N PHE A 76 -13.07 -16.13 -5.90
CA PHE A 76 -12.55 -14.80 -6.23
C PHE A 76 -13.39 -14.09 -7.31
N ALA A 77 -14.14 -14.83 -8.12
CA ALA A 77 -14.88 -14.26 -9.24
C ALA A 77 -15.90 -13.16 -8.83
N PRO A 78 -16.62 -13.27 -7.70
CA PRO A 78 -17.53 -12.22 -7.24
C PRO A 78 -16.86 -10.90 -6.89
N PHE A 79 -15.54 -10.86 -6.74
CA PHE A 79 -14.75 -9.67 -6.44
C PHE A 79 -14.08 -9.06 -7.67
N GLU A 80 -14.02 -9.77 -8.79
CA GLU A 80 -13.24 -9.37 -9.95
C GLU A 80 -13.96 -8.31 -10.81
N GLY A 81 -13.31 -7.16 -10.97
CA GLY A 81 -13.73 -6.10 -11.88
C GLY A 81 -14.56 -4.97 -11.26
N PRO A 82 -14.85 -3.91 -12.04
CA PRO A 82 -15.56 -2.72 -11.57
C PRO A 82 -17.03 -2.99 -11.22
N ASP A 83 -17.67 -3.92 -11.93
CA ASP A 83 -19.08 -4.29 -11.75
C ASP A 83 -19.24 -5.56 -10.91
N ALA A 84 -18.20 -5.93 -10.15
CA ALA A 84 -18.19 -7.14 -9.35
C ALA A 84 -19.33 -7.14 -8.32
N PRO A 85 -20.10 -8.24 -8.16
CA PRO A 85 -21.19 -8.31 -7.19
C PRO A 85 -20.79 -7.97 -5.76
N ALA A 86 -19.56 -8.26 -5.36
CA ALA A 86 -19.03 -7.96 -4.03
C ALA A 86 -18.69 -6.47 -3.82
N ALA A 87 -18.58 -5.66 -4.87
CA ALA A 87 -18.14 -4.25 -4.77
C ALA A 87 -19.06 -3.35 -3.94
N THR A 88 -20.30 -3.78 -3.69
CA THR A 88 -21.28 -3.06 -2.86
C THR A 88 -21.38 -3.61 -1.43
N LYS A 89 -20.65 -4.69 -1.11
CA LYS A 89 -20.69 -5.36 0.19
C LYS A 89 -19.42 -5.05 0.98
N ALA A 90 -19.56 -4.66 2.24
CA ALA A 90 -18.44 -4.35 3.13
C ALA A 90 -17.77 -5.62 3.69
N LEU A 91 -17.20 -6.46 2.81
CA LEU A 91 -16.67 -7.79 3.14
C LEU A 91 -15.21 -7.76 3.63
N SER A 92 -14.53 -6.62 3.56
CA SER A 92 -13.17 -6.47 4.07
C SER A 92 -13.20 -5.91 5.48
N HIS A 93 -12.78 -6.71 6.45
CA HIS A 93 -12.68 -6.33 7.86
C HIS A 93 -11.22 -6.05 8.19
N LEU A 94 -10.91 -4.79 8.52
CA LEU A 94 -9.58 -4.33 8.85
C LEU A 94 -9.54 -3.99 10.33
N HIS A 95 -8.54 -4.53 11.02
CA HIS A 95 -8.24 -4.24 12.40
C HIS A 95 -6.80 -3.71 12.48
N ALA A 96 -6.62 -2.48 12.94
CA ALA A 96 -5.30 -1.90 13.13
C ALA A 96 -5.10 -1.49 14.59
N SER A 97 -3.94 -1.83 15.15
CA SER A 97 -3.61 -1.50 16.54
C SER A 97 -2.18 -0.98 16.71
N ALA A 98 -2.00 -0.06 17.66
CA ALA A 98 -0.70 0.46 18.09
C ALA A 98 -0.80 1.04 19.51
N GLY A 99 -0.21 0.37 20.51
CA GLY A 99 -0.33 0.81 21.91
C GLY A 99 -1.78 0.80 22.37
N SER A 100 -2.32 1.96 22.74
CA SER A 100 -3.74 2.12 23.13
C SER A 100 -4.67 2.44 21.94
N ASP A 101 -4.12 2.70 20.76
CA ASP A 101 -4.93 2.93 19.57
C ASP A 101 -5.39 1.59 19.00
N ASP A 102 -6.69 1.50 18.75
CA ASP A 102 -7.36 0.32 18.24
C ASP A 102 -8.51 0.77 17.31
N ILE A 103 -8.45 0.35 16.04
CA ILE A 103 -9.40 0.74 15.00
C ILE A 103 -9.89 -0.48 14.24
N ASP A 104 -11.21 -0.63 14.19
CA ASP A 104 -11.92 -1.60 13.36
C ASP A 104 -12.68 -0.90 12.22
N ALA A 105 -12.57 -1.45 11.01
CA ALA A 105 -13.26 -0.96 9.84
C ALA A 105 -13.80 -2.10 8.98
N GLN A 106 -15.03 -1.95 8.51
CA GLN A 106 -15.58 -2.76 7.41
C GLN A 106 -15.70 -1.90 6.18
N MET A 107 -15.19 -2.40 5.06
CA MET A 107 -15.12 -1.70 3.78
C MET A 107 -15.40 -2.65 2.62
N ALA A 108 -15.90 -2.12 1.50
CA ALA A 108 -16.00 -2.87 0.26
C ALA A 108 -14.67 -2.76 -0.49
N ALA A 109 -14.09 -3.91 -0.85
CA ALA A 109 -12.90 -3.97 -1.69
C ALA A 109 -13.27 -4.23 -3.14
N SER A 110 -12.55 -3.59 -4.05
CA SER A 110 -12.46 -4.00 -5.44
C SER A 110 -11.47 -5.15 -5.57
N GLY A 111 -11.65 -6.03 -6.55
CA GLY A 111 -10.76 -7.15 -6.80
C GLY A 111 -10.30 -7.26 -8.24
N TRP A 112 -9.08 -7.76 -8.46
CA TRP A 112 -8.55 -8.07 -9.79
C TRP A 112 -7.41 -9.07 -9.71
N TYR A 113 -7.20 -9.83 -10.79
CA TYR A 113 -5.96 -10.59 -10.96
C TYR A 113 -4.80 -9.66 -11.34
N SER A 114 -3.68 -9.81 -10.64
CA SER A 114 -2.47 -9.05 -10.90
C SER A 114 -1.87 -9.43 -12.25
N ALA A 115 -1.55 -8.43 -13.07
CA ALA A 115 -0.76 -8.63 -14.29
C ALA A 115 0.74 -8.90 -14.00
N GLU A 116 1.22 -8.49 -12.82
CA GLU A 116 2.63 -8.55 -12.44
C GLU A 116 2.98 -9.81 -11.64
N ILE A 117 2.01 -10.33 -10.88
CA ILE A 117 2.18 -11.52 -10.05
C ILE A 117 1.31 -12.61 -10.65
N THR A 118 1.95 -13.58 -11.30
CA THR A 118 1.26 -14.74 -11.90
C THR A 118 0.40 -15.46 -10.85
N GLY A 119 -0.89 -15.60 -11.15
CA GLY A 119 -1.88 -16.20 -10.23
C GLY A 119 -2.12 -15.37 -8.97
N GLY A 120 -1.72 -14.10 -8.93
CA GLY A 120 -1.96 -13.21 -7.81
C GLY A 120 -3.34 -12.57 -7.90
N PHE A 121 -4.10 -12.58 -6.81
CA PHE A 121 -5.34 -11.80 -6.71
C PHE A 121 -5.17 -10.65 -5.74
N VAL A 122 -5.63 -9.46 -6.12
CA VAL A 122 -5.51 -8.23 -5.35
C VAL A 122 -6.88 -7.79 -4.85
N PHE A 123 -6.97 -7.46 -3.57
CA PHE A 123 -8.10 -6.73 -2.98
C PHE A 123 -7.66 -5.29 -2.71
N GLY A 124 -8.32 -4.31 -3.33
CA GLY A 124 -8.01 -2.90 -3.21
C GLY A 124 -9.05 -2.11 -2.42
N LEU A 125 -8.56 -1.27 -1.50
CA LEU A 125 -9.32 -0.26 -0.79
C LEU A 125 -8.72 1.11 -1.12
N ASN A 126 -9.58 2.08 -1.43
CA ASN A 126 -9.14 3.42 -1.75
C ASN A 126 -10.04 4.48 -1.09
N GLN A 127 -9.46 5.65 -0.89
CA GLN A 127 -10.16 6.83 -0.41
C GLN A 127 -9.53 8.07 -1.05
N ILE A 128 -10.35 9.11 -1.28
CA ILE A 128 -9.87 10.43 -1.71
C ILE A 128 -8.95 11.02 -0.63
N THR A 129 -7.82 11.56 -1.05
CA THR A 129 -6.82 12.21 -0.18
C THR A 129 -7.36 13.46 0.52
N GLY A 130 -6.79 13.76 1.69
CA GLY A 130 -7.15 14.93 2.50
C GLY A 130 -8.56 14.87 3.11
N LYS A 131 -9.32 13.79 2.87
CA LYS A 131 -10.65 13.57 3.47
C LYS A 131 -10.57 12.65 4.68
N PRO A 132 -11.35 12.91 5.75
CA PRO A 132 -11.47 11.95 6.85
C PRO A 132 -12.17 10.68 6.38
N GLY A 133 -11.85 9.54 7.01
CA GLY A 133 -12.50 8.27 6.73
C GLY A 133 -11.74 7.08 7.33
N LYS A 134 -12.39 5.91 7.35
CA LYS A 134 -11.87 4.73 8.06
C LYS A 134 -10.51 4.28 7.55
N LEU A 135 -10.25 4.37 6.25
CA LEU A 135 -8.95 4.00 5.67
C LEU A 135 -7.83 4.91 6.17
N VAL A 136 -8.12 6.21 6.27
CA VAL A 136 -7.18 7.20 6.83
C VAL A 136 -6.89 6.91 8.30
N ASP A 137 -7.90 6.51 9.09
CA ASP A 137 -7.72 6.17 10.50
C ASP A 137 -6.86 4.90 10.66
N ILE A 138 -7.11 3.86 9.86
CA ILE A 138 -6.26 2.67 9.78
C ILE A 138 -4.82 3.07 9.46
N VAL A 139 -4.59 3.84 8.39
CA VAL A 139 -3.24 4.24 7.97
C VAL A 139 -2.52 5.09 9.04
N ARG A 140 -3.25 5.94 9.79
CA ARG A 140 -2.71 6.69 10.92
C ARG A 140 -2.25 5.77 12.05
N VAL A 141 -2.93 4.66 12.30
CA VAL A 141 -2.47 3.64 13.25
C VAL A 141 -1.24 2.90 12.72
N LEU A 142 -1.23 2.48 11.45
CA LEU A 142 -0.08 1.80 10.83
C LEU A 142 1.17 2.68 10.74
N SER A 143 0.97 4.00 10.74
CA SER A 143 2.01 5.01 10.84
C SER A 143 2.67 5.08 12.22
N LYS A 144 2.18 4.36 13.23
CA LYS A 144 2.77 4.34 14.58
C LYS A 144 3.76 3.16 14.73
N PRO A 145 4.82 3.33 15.54
CA PRO A 145 5.78 2.27 15.84
C PRO A 145 5.09 1.02 16.41
N ASN A 146 5.65 -0.16 16.12
CA ASN A 146 5.15 -1.47 16.59
C ASN A 146 3.64 -1.72 16.35
N SER A 147 3.11 -1.18 15.26
CA SER A 147 1.70 -1.34 14.90
C SER A 147 1.45 -2.68 14.21
N ARG A 148 0.18 -3.09 14.16
CA ARG A 148 -0.28 -4.31 13.50
C ARG A 148 -1.49 -4.03 12.63
N LEU A 149 -1.62 -4.79 11.54
CA LEU A 149 -2.81 -4.87 10.71
C LEU A 149 -3.28 -6.33 10.63
N SER A 150 -4.54 -6.59 10.91
CA SER A 150 -5.26 -7.78 10.44
C SER A 150 -6.21 -7.35 9.33
N TRP A 151 -6.21 -8.07 8.22
CA TRP A 151 -7.17 -7.92 7.14
C TRP A 151 -7.88 -9.25 6.94
N LYS A 152 -9.12 -9.32 7.38
CA LYS A 152 -10.00 -10.47 7.12
C LYS A 152 -10.91 -10.17 5.95
N GLN A 153 -10.75 -10.92 4.87
CA GLN A 153 -11.59 -10.84 3.68
C GLN A 153 -12.65 -11.95 3.75
N GLN A 154 -13.90 -11.56 3.93
CA GLN A 154 -15.02 -12.50 3.88
C GLN A 154 -15.24 -12.97 2.44
N SER A 155 -15.69 -14.21 2.29
CA SER A 155 -16.21 -14.71 1.01
C SER A 155 -17.51 -13.99 0.66
N TYR A 156 -17.86 -14.00 -0.63
CA TYR A 156 -19.15 -13.53 -1.09
C TYR A 156 -20.31 -14.43 -0.61
N VAL A 157 -20.03 -15.73 -0.44
CA VAL A 157 -20.94 -16.71 0.16
C VAL A 157 -20.60 -16.84 1.64
N GLU A 158 -21.54 -16.47 2.52
CA GLU A 158 -21.30 -16.33 3.97
C GLU A 158 -20.83 -17.60 4.67
N THR A 159 -21.10 -18.78 4.10
CA THR A 159 -20.71 -20.07 4.68
C THR A 159 -19.27 -20.46 4.40
N ASP A 160 -18.60 -19.80 3.46
CA ASP A 160 -17.23 -20.14 3.09
C ASP A 160 -16.21 -19.61 4.10
N VAL A 161 -15.06 -20.25 4.15
CA VAL A 161 -13.97 -19.86 5.05
C VAL A 161 -13.33 -18.56 4.54
N PRO A 162 -13.22 -17.53 5.39
CA PRO A 162 -12.62 -16.26 5.01
C PRO A 162 -11.10 -16.36 4.88
N LEU A 163 -10.51 -15.36 4.24
CA LEU A 163 -9.06 -15.17 4.20
C LEU A 163 -8.67 -14.22 5.34
N ASP A 164 -7.56 -14.46 6.03
CA ASP A 164 -7.08 -13.60 7.12
C ASP A 164 -5.58 -13.33 6.97
N ALA A 165 -5.24 -12.12 6.54
CA ALA A 165 -3.86 -11.65 6.36
C ALA A 165 -3.41 -10.81 7.54
N ARG A 166 -2.18 -11.01 8.00
CA ARG A 166 -1.62 -10.29 9.16
C ARG A 166 -0.26 -9.69 8.84
N PHE A 167 -0.10 -8.43 9.24
CA PHE A 167 1.13 -7.66 9.04
C PHE A 167 1.56 -7.03 10.36
N SER A 168 2.85 -7.16 10.68
CA SER A 168 3.48 -6.44 11.79
C SER A 168 4.38 -5.35 11.21
N ILE A 169 4.26 -4.14 11.74
CA ILE A 169 4.95 -2.96 11.23
C ILE A 169 5.99 -2.54 12.27
N ALA A 170 7.26 -2.72 11.90
CA ALA A 170 8.39 -2.29 12.71
C ALA A 170 8.56 -0.76 12.64
N ASP A 171 9.30 -0.20 13.60
CA ASP A 171 9.46 1.25 13.76
C ASP A 171 9.97 1.97 12.50
N ALA A 172 10.97 1.38 11.84
CA ALA A 172 11.53 1.93 10.59
C ALA A 172 10.49 1.93 9.46
N THR A 173 9.66 0.87 9.36
CA THR A 173 8.57 0.80 8.39
C THR A 173 7.47 1.80 8.73
N ALA A 174 7.10 1.93 10.01
CA ALA A 174 6.11 2.91 10.45
C ALA A 174 6.55 4.35 10.12
N GLN A 175 7.85 4.65 10.27
CA GLN A 175 8.41 5.91 9.81
C GLN A 175 8.25 6.09 8.30
N HIS A 176 8.60 5.08 7.51
CA HIS A 176 8.46 5.14 6.06
C HIS A 176 6.99 5.28 5.60
N ILE A 177 6.05 4.64 6.30
CA ILE A 177 4.62 4.83 6.09
C ILE A 177 4.23 6.28 6.37
N ARG A 178 4.63 6.86 7.53
CA ARG A 178 4.35 8.27 7.85
C ARG A 178 4.81 9.21 6.75
N GLU A 179 6.06 9.05 6.30
CA GLU A 179 6.66 9.89 5.26
C GLU A 179 5.94 9.73 3.92
N THR A 180 5.50 8.50 3.59
CA THR A 180 4.74 8.18 2.38
C THR A 180 3.37 8.85 2.38
N VAL A 181 2.65 8.82 3.50
CA VAL A 181 1.23 9.22 3.57
C VAL A 181 1.01 10.66 4.00
N ALA A 182 2.04 11.35 4.51
CA ALA A 182 1.92 12.68 5.12
C ALA A 182 1.11 13.68 4.27
N ALA A 183 1.32 13.70 2.96
CA ALA A 183 0.64 14.61 2.04
C ALA A 183 -0.79 14.16 1.64
N CYS A 184 -1.17 12.92 1.95
CA CYS A 184 -2.49 12.37 1.68
C CYS A 184 -3.45 12.42 2.88
N LEU A 185 -2.95 12.69 4.08
CA LEU A 185 -3.78 12.75 5.29
C LEU A 185 -4.50 14.11 5.40
N PRO A 186 -5.70 14.17 6.02
CA PRO A 186 -6.34 15.43 6.36
C PRO A 186 -5.46 16.29 7.26
N ALA A 187 -5.45 17.60 7.02
CA ALA A 187 -4.86 18.57 7.95
C ALA A 187 -5.56 18.47 9.31
N HIS A 188 -4.77 18.56 10.38
CA HIS A 188 -5.26 18.56 11.76
C HIS A 188 -5.75 19.95 12.18
#